data_AF-K7P2A5-F1
#
_entry.id   AF-K7P2A5-F1
#
_cell.length_a   1.000
_cell.length_b   1.000
_cell.length_c   1.000
_cell.angle_alpha   90.00
_cell.angle_beta   90.00
_cell.angle_gamma   90.00
#
_symmetry.space_group_name_H-M   'P 1'
#
loop_
_entity.id
_entity.type
_entity.pdbx_description
1 polymer ?
#
loop_
_entity_poly.entity_id
_entity_poly.type
_entity_poly.pdbx_seq_one_letter_code
_entity_poly.pdbx_strand_id
1 'polypeptide(L)'
;RFIPEEGSEEFSRMVENPDLFFLETINNQLQTTLGIALIEILSRHSTDEVYLGQRATSEWSEDEGVKEAFKRFGTKLKEIEKKITERNQDAELKNRSGPAQIPYTLLYPNTSDLSHEGGLTGKGIPNSVSI
;
A
#
# COMPACT_ATOMS: atom_id res chain seq x y z
N ARG A 1 -19.59 -4.13 19.61
CA ARG A 1 -20.34 -3.62 20.79
C ARG A 1 -20.24 -2.10 20.81
N PHE A 2 -21.12 -1.39 21.52
CA PHE A 2 -20.95 0.05 21.76
C PHE A 2 -20.10 0.28 23.01
N ILE A 3 -19.70 1.53 23.26
CA ILE A 3 -19.04 1.92 24.50
C ILE A 3 -20.04 1.69 25.65
N PRO A 4 -19.66 0.96 26.72
CA PRO A 4 -20.57 0.67 27.82
C PRO A 4 -20.84 1.92 28.67
N GLU A 5 -22.05 2.02 29.21
CA GLU A 5 -22.47 3.11 30.10
C GLU A 5 -21.69 3.07 31.42
N GLU A 6 -21.29 4.24 31.93
CA GLU A 6 -20.58 4.36 33.20
C GLU A 6 -21.41 3.77 34.35
N GLY A 7 -20.74 2.98 35.20
CA GLY A 7 -21.39 2.29 36.33
C GLY A 7 -22.08 0.97 35.98
N SER A 8 -22.11 0.57 34.71
CA SER A 8 -22.57 -0.77 34.30
C SER A 8 -21.55 -1.86 34.63
N GLU A 9 -22.02 -3.11 34.73
CA GLU A 9 -21.13 -4.27 34.88
C GLU A 9 -20.17 -4.43 33.69
N GLU A 10 -20.63 -4.09 32.48
CA GLU A 10 -19.79 -4.12 31.29
C GLU A 10 -18.70 -3.03 31.31
N PHE A 11 -19.00 -1.84 31.84
CA PHE A 11 -17.99 -0.81 32.09
C PHE A 11 -16.95 -1.26 33.12
N SER A 12 -17.37 -1.93 34.20
CA SER A 12 -16.44 -2.52 35.17
C SER A 12 -15.52 -3.56 34.52
N ARG A 13 -16.05 -4.43 33.64
CA ARG A 13 -15.23 -5.39 32.87
C ARG A 13 -14.24 -4.71 31.92
N MET A 14 -14.65 -3.62 31.27
CA MET A 14 -13.77 -2.82 30.42
C MET A 14 -12.62 -2.19 31.22
N VAL A 15 -12.89 -1.65 32.42
CA VAL A 15 -11.87 -1.05 33.28
C VAL A 15 -10.94 -2.10 33.87
N GLU A 16 -11.46 -3.27 34.26
CA GLU A 16 -10.69 -4.37 34.83
C GLU A 16 -9.72 -4.99 33.82
N ASN A 17 -10.16 -5.22 32.57
CA ASN A 17 -9.33 -5.76 31.50
C ASN A 17 -9.65 -5.11 30.15
N PRO A 18 -9.06 -3.95 29.84
CA PRO A 18 -9.34 -3.21 28.61
C PRO A 18 -8.91 -3.97 27.36
N ASP A 19 -7.83 -4.76 27.43
CA ASP A 19 -7.33 -5.54 26.28
C ASP A 19 -8.31 -6.65 25.90
N LEU A 20 -8.80 -7.42 26.89
CA LEU A 20 -9.80 -8.45 26.65
C LEU A 20 -11.11 -7.84 26.14
N PHE A 21 -11.55 -6.72 26.75
CA PHE A 21 -12.75 -6.02 26.31
C PHE A 21 -12.64 -5.54 24.85
N PHE A 22 -11.47 -5.02 24.46
CA PHE A 22 -11.19 -4.64 23.08
C PHE A 22 -11.28 -5.84 22.14
N LEU A 23 -10.65 -6.97 22.48
CA LEU A 23 -10.70 -8.21 21.69
C LEU A 23 -12.12 -8.78 21.55
N GLU A 24 -12.96 -8.66 22.58
CA GLU A 24 -14.37 -9.04 22.53
C GLU A 24 -15.24 -8.09 21.69
N THR A 25 -14.74 -6.87 21.44
CA THR A 25 -15.46 -5.83 20.70
C THR A 25 -15.20 -5.90 19.20
N ILE A 26 -13.96 -6.22 18.81
CA ILE A 26 -13.55 -6.37 17.41
C ILE A 26 -13.85 -7.78 16.86
N ASN A 27 -13.38 -8.05 15.65
CA ASN A 27 -13.53 -9.34 14.97
C ASN A 27 -13.03 -10.50 15.83
N ASN A 28 -13.80 -11.59 15.85
CA ASN A 28 -13.33 -12.82 16.48
C ASN A 28 -12.15 -13.45 15.71
N GLN A 29 -11.46 -14.40 16.33
CA GLN A 29 -10.25 -15.00 15.78
C GLN A 29 -10.43 -15.59 14.37
N LEU A 30 -11.54 -16.29 14.11
CA LEU A 30 -11.80 -16.90 12.80
C LEU A 30 -12.00 -15.84 11.71
N GLN A 31 -12.80 -14.81 11.99
CA GLN A 31 -13.02 -13.69 11.08
C GLN A 31 -11.74 -12.90 10.81
N THR A 32 -10.95 -12.64 11.86
CA THR A 32 -9.65 -11.95 11.74
C THR A 32 -8.67 -12.75 10.88
N THR A 33 -8.60 -14.07 11.08
CA THR A 33 -7.72 -14.95 10.29
C THR A 33 -8.10 -14.93 8.82
N LEU A 34 -9.40 -15.04 8.51
CA LEU A 34 -9.89 -14.96 7.13
C LEU A 34 -9.63 -13.58 6.52
N GLY A 35 -9.86 -12.51 7.29
CA GLY A 35 -9.64 -11.13 6.85
C GLY A 35 -8.17 -10.84 6.52
N ILE A 36 -7.24 -11.25 7.39
CA ILE A 36 -5.80 -11.07 7.16
C ILE A 36 -5.36 -11.85 5.92
N ALA A 37 -5.78 -13.11 5.77
CA ALA A 37 -5.43 -13.91 4.60
C ALA A 37 -5.93 -13.27 3.29
N LEU A 38 -7.15 -12.73 3.29
CA LEU A 38 -7.71 -12.05 2.12
C LEU A 38 -6.94 -10.76 1.81
N ILE A 39 -6.68 -9.91 2.82
CA ILE A 39 -5.92 -8.67 2.64
C ILE A 39 -4.51 -8.97 2.15
N GLU A 40 -3.86 -10.03 2.65
CA GLU A 40 -2.53 -10.44 2.18
C GLU A 40 -2.55 -10.75 0.69
N ILE A 41 -3.52 -11.54 0.21
CA ILE A 41 -3.66 -11.87 -1.22
C ILE A 41 -3.90 -10.59 -2.04
N LEU A 42 -4.85 -9.76 -1.62
CA LEU A 42 -5.22 -8.50 -2.29
C LEU A 42 -4.19 -7.38 -2.13
N SER A 43 -3.08 -7.60 -1.42
CA SER A 43 -2.00 -6.62 -1.28
C SER A 43 -0.74 -7.05 -2.03
N ARG A 44 -0.77 -8.20 -2.70
CA ARG A 44 0.38 -8.74 -3.43
C ARG A 44 0.30 -8.37 -4.89
N HIS A 45 1.42 -7.91 -5.42
CA HIS A 45 1.57 -7.67 -6.84
C HIS A 45 2.00 -8.96 -7.53
N SER A 46 1.42 -9.26 -8.69
CA SER A 46 1.84 -10.40 -9.49
C SER A 46 3.21 -10.15 -10.16
N THR A 47 3.93 -11.21 -10.51
CA THR A 47 5.22 -11.12 -11.23
C THR A 47 5.07 -10.59 -12.65
N ASP A 48 3.88 -10.72 -13.24
CA ASP A 48 3.52 -10.21 -14.56
C ASP A 48 2.84 -8.83 -14.53
N GLU A 49 2.83 -8.16 -13.37
CA GLU A 49 2.23 -6.84 -13.24
C GLU A 49 2.94 -5.80 -14.14
N VAL A 50 2.14 -4.93 -14.76
CA VAL A 50 2.61 -3.85 -15.63
C VAL A 50 2.31 -2.53 -14.95
N TYR A 51 3.36 -1.92 -14.39
CA TYR A 51 3.25 -0.68 -13.66
C TYR A 51 3.03 0.54 -14.57
N LEU A 52 2.59 1.63 -13.96
CA LEU A 52 2.42 2.91 -14.61
C LEU A 52 3.73 3.34 -15.28
N GLY A 53 3.64 3.74 -16.55
CA GLY A 53 4.80 4.08 -17.37
C GLY A 53 5.54 2.88 -17.97
N GLN A 54 5.02 1.67 -17.81
CA GLN A 54 5.47 0.45 -18.49
C GLN A 54 4.42 -0.06 -19.49
N ARG A 55 4.87 -0.92 -20.40
CA ARG A 55 4.04 -1.62 -21.39
C ARG A 55 4.51 -3.07 -21.48
N ALA A 56 3.58 -3.99 -21.69
CA ALA A 56 3.88 -5.41 -21.86
C ALA A 56 4.70 -5.72 -23.14
N THR A 57 4.59 -4.86 -24.16
CA THR A 57 5.32 -5.01 -25.43
C THR A 57 5.89 -3.67 -25.88
N SER A 58 7.05 -3.69 -26.54
CA SER A 58 7.70 -2.53 -27.17
C SER A 58 7.05 -2.11 -28.48
N GLU A 59 6.30 -3.01 -29.13
CA GLU A 59 5.72 -2.83 -30.47
C GLU A 59 4.25 -2.40 -30.44
N TRP A 60 3.82 -1.74 -29.37
CA TRP A 60 2.41 -1.33 -29.17
C TRP A 60 1.96 -0.18 -30.07
N SER A 61 2.90 0.48 -30.77
CA SER A 61 2.63 1.56 -31.73
C SER A 61 3.78 1.65 -32.74
N GLU A 62 3.48 2.08 -33.97
CA GLU A 62 4.48 2.45 -34.99
C GLU A 62 4.74 3.97 -35.02
N ASP A 63 3.95 4.77 -34.30
CA ASP A 63 4.08 6.22 -34.24
C ASP A 63 5.21 6.62 -33.29
N GLU A 64 6.32 7.11 -33.85
CA GLU A 64 7.49 7.54 -33.09
C GLU A 64 7.20 8.73 -32.16
N GLY A 65 6.27 9.61 -32.51
CA GLY A 65 5.85 10.72 -31.66
C GLY A 65 5.14 10.24 -30.39
N VAL A 66 4.29 9.22 -30.53
CA VAL A 66 3.59 8.56 -29.41
C VAL A 66 4.58 7.81 -28.52
N LYS A 67 5.53 7.06 -29.10
CA LYS A 67 6.59 6.37 -28.34
C LYS A 67 7.44 7.34 -27.53
N GLU A 68 7.87 8.44 -28.14
CA GLU A 68 8.70 9.45 -27.48
C GLU A 68 7.91 10.17 -26.36
N ALA A 69 6.62 10.45 -26.57
CA ALA A 69 5.75 10.97 -25.51
C ALA A 69 5.64 10.00 -24.31
N PHE A 70 5.46 8.71 -24.57
CA PHE A 70 5.41 7.68 -23.52
C PHE A 70 6.74 7.55 -22.77
N LYS A 71 7.87 7.63 -23.49
CA LYS A 71 9.20 7.63 -22.87
C LYS A 71 9.38 8.83 -21.93
N ARG A 72 8.99 10.04 -22.35
CA ARG A 72 9.02 11.23 -21.47
C ARG A 72 8.15 11.03 -20.22
N PHE A 73 6.98 10.41 -20.36
CA PHE A 73 6.11 10.09 -19.23
C PHE A 73 6.81 9.15 -18.23
N GLY A 74 7.42 8.05 -18.71
CA GLY A 74 8.20 7.14 -17.86
C GLY A 74 9.38 7.82 -17.16
N THR A 75 10.11 8.70 -17.86
CA THR A 75 11.18 9.51 -17.24
C THR A 75 10.65 10.39 -16.12
N LYS A 76 9.49 11.03 -16.30
CA LYS A 76 8.87 11.85 -15.23
C LYS A 76 8.45 11.02 -14.02
N LEU A 77 7.96 9.80 -14.21
CA LEU A 77 7.65 8.91 -13.09
C LEU A 77 8.90 8.52 -12.30
N LYS A 78 10.02 8.23 -12.97
CA LYS A 78 11.31 7.96 -12.30
C LYS A 78 11.85 9.17 -11.52
N GLU A 79 11.64 10.39 -12.03
CA GLU A 79 11.93 11.61 -11.27
C GLU A 79 11.05 11.73 -10.00
N ILE A 80 9.77 11.34 -10.11
CA ILE A 80 8.82 11.34 -8.97
C ILE A 80 9.21 10.29 -7.93
N GLU A 81 9.60 9.09 -8.34
CA GLU A 81 10.14 8.05 -7.46
C GLU A 81 11.27 8.59 -6.59
N LYS A 82 12.24 9.26 -7.21
CA LYS A 82 13.36 9.89 -6.51
C LYS A 82 12.86 10.91 -5.49
N LYS A 83 11.94 11.80 -5.88
CA LYS A 83 11.35 12.80 -4.97
C LYS A 83 10.60 12.16 -3.80
N ILE A 84 9.91 11.04 -4.01
CA ILE A 84 9.24 10.30 -2.93
C ILE A 84 10.27 9.75 -1.95
N THR A 85 11.35 9.15 -2.46
CA THR A 85 12.46 8.66 -1.63
C THR A 85 13.11 9.78 -0.82
N GLU A 86 13.44 10.91 -1.46
CA GLU A 86 14.00 12.09 -0.79
C GLU A 86 13.07 12.61 0.31
N ARG A 87 11.77 12.72 0.03
CA ARG A 87 10.77 13.14 1.03
C ARG A 87 10.64 12.17 2.19
N ASN A 88 10.71 10.86 1.93
CA ASN A 88 10.65 9.84 2.97
C ASN A 88 11.89 9.85 3.89
N GLN A 89 13.01 10.42 3.43
CA GLN A 89 14.25 10.59 4.20
C GLN A 89 14.32 11.93 4.95
N ASP A 90 13.44 12.89 4.60
CA ASP A 90 13.40 14.20 5.23
C ASP A 90 12.80 14.11 6.66
N ALA A 91 13.64 14.36 7.66
CA ALA A 91 13.28 14.30 9.07
C ALA A 91 12.25 15.36 9.49
N GLU A 92 12.12 16.45 8.74
CA GLU A 92 11.09 17.47 8.97
C GLU A 92 9.70 16.95 8.56
N LEU A 93 9.64 15.99 7.62
CA LEU A 93 8.40 15.38 7.13
C LEU A 93 7.96 14.16 7.95
N LYS A 94 7.81 14.33 9.26
CA LYS A 94 7.54 13.26 10.24
C LYS A 94 6.33 12.37 9.90
N ASN A 95 5.30 12.92 9.27
CA ASN A 95 4.09 12.19 8.86
C ASN A 95 4.33 11.17 7.74
N ARG A 96 5.51 11.16 7.12
CA ARG A 96 5.83 10.18 6.06
C ARG A 96 6.21 8.81 6.59
N SER A 97 6.62 8.71 7.84
CA SER A 97 6.94 7.43 8.49
C SER A 97 6.20 7.20 9.80
N GLY A 98 5.88 8.29 10.51
CA GLY A 98 5.17 8.23 11.79
C GLY A 98 5.92 7.43 12.87
N PRO A 99 5.26 7.17 14.02
CA PRO A 99 5.84 6.39 15.11
C PRO A 99 6.18 4.94 14.74
N ALA A 100 5.47 4.37 13.75
CA ALA A 100 5.71 3.03 13.23
C ALA A 100 6.99 2.92 12.38
N GLN A 101 7.59 4.06 11.99
CA GLN A 101 8.79 4.12 11.16
C GLN A 101 8.63 3.42 9.80
N ILE A 102 7.42 3.44 9.22
CA ILE A 102 7.12 2.84 7.92
C ILE A 102 6.99 3.94 6.86
N PRO A 103 7.97 4.09 5.94
CA PRO A 103 7.94 5.13 4.93
C PRO A 103 6.72 5.01 4.00
N TYR A 104 6.11 6.14 3.65
CA TYR A 104 4.98 6.15 2.74
C TYR A 104 5.45 5.94 1.29
N THR A 105 5.20 4.74 0.77
CA THR A 105 5.56 4.32 -0.60
C THR A 105 4.37 3.86 -1.45
N LEU A 106 3.14 3.95 -0.94
CA LEU A 106 1.92 3.50 -1.66
C LEU A 106 1.69 4.22 -3.01
N LEU A 107 2.25 5.42 -3.19
CA LEU A 107 2.21 6.17 -4.45
C LEU A 107 3.56 6.21 -5.17
N TYR A 108 4.47 5.29 -4.83
CA TYR A 108 5.73 5.12 -5.57
C TYR A 108 5.43 4.35 -6.87
N PRO A 109 5.65 4.92 -8.07
CA PRO A 109 5.25 4.30 -9.34
C PRO A 109 5.81 2.90 -9.60
N ASN A 110 7.07 2.65 -9.21
CA ASN A 110 7.84 1.45 -9.54
C ASN A 110 8.07 1.24 -11.05
N THR A 111 8.02 2.32 -11.82
CA THR A 111 8.35 2.39 -13.25
C THR A 111 9.81 2.01 -13.53
N SER A 112 10.72 2.29 -12.59
CA SER A 112 12.15 1.92 -12.72
C SER A 112 12.43 0.43 -12.62
N ASP A 113 11.51 -0.33 -12.04
CA ASP A 113 11.69 -1.74 -11.70
C ASP A 113 11.27 -2.62 -12.87
N LEU A 114 12.24 -3.32 -13.44
CA LEU A 114 12.05 -4.28 -14.54
C LEU A 114 12.45 -5.70 -14.12
N SER A 115 12.57 -5.95 -12.81
CA SER A 115 12.99 -7.26 -12.28
C SER A 115 11.91 -8.32 -12.40
N HIS A 116 10.65 -7.92 -12.61
CA HIS A 116 9.46 -8.78 -12.57
C HIS A 116 9.28 -9.50 -11.21
N GLU A 117 9.83 -8.92 -10.14
CA GLU A 117 9.59 -9.38 -8.78
C GLU A 117 8.19 -8.95 -8.32
N GLY A 118 7.35 -9.94 -8.01
CA GLY A 118 6.06 -9.73 -7.38
C GLY A 118 6.13 -9.79 -5.85
N GLY A 119 4.97 -9.69 -5.20
CA GLY A 119 4.81 -9.91 -3.76
C GLY A 119 4.24 -8.71 -3.02
N LEU A 120 4.37 -8.76 -1.69
CA LEU A 120 3.86 -7.75 -0.77
C LEU A 120 4.93 -6.68 -0.56
N THR A 121 4.98 -5.69 -1.46
CA THR A 121 6.08 -4.71 -1.53
C THR A 121 5.78 -3.38 -0.84
N GLY A 122 4.50 -3.07 -0.61
CA GLY A 122 4.07 -1.77 -0.09
C GLY A 122 4.34 -0.59 -1.05
N LYS A 123 4.55 -0.86 -2.33
CA LYS A 123 4.83 0.14 -3.38
C LYS A 123 4.42 -0.36 -4.77
N GLY A 124 4.41 0.56 -5.74
CA GLY A 124 4.08 0.27 -7.13
C GLY A 124 2.66 0.68 -7.47
N ILE A 125 2.50 1.34 -8.62
CA ILE A 125 1.19 1.76 -9.13
C ILE A 125 0.90 0.95 -10.39
N PRO A 126 0.00 -0.05 -10.35
CA PRO A 126 -0.44 -0.76 -11.55
C PRO A 126 -1.11 0.17 -12.56
N ASN A 127 -1.11 -0.20 -13.85
CA ASN A 127 -1.85 0.55 -14.87
C ASN A 127 -3.38 0.43 -14.72
N SER A 128 -3.86 -0.60 -14.03
CA SER A 128 -5.28 -0.97 -13.95
C SER A 128 -5.67 -1.41 -12.54
N VAL A 129 -6.97 -1.66 -12.33
CA VAL A 129 -7.44 -2.43 -11.18
C VAL A 129 -7.18 -3.90 -11.47
N SER A 130 -5.92 -4.31 -11.25
CA SER A 130 -5.39 -5.68 -11.43
C SER A 130 -5.06 -6.36 -10.10
N ILE A 131 -5.37 -5.67 -8.99
CA ILE A 131 -5.22 -6.13 -7.63
C ILE A 131 -6.45 -6.92 -7.15
#